data_AF-A0A537YRZ2-F1
#
_entry.id   AF-A0A537YRZ2-F1
#
_cell.length_a   1.000
_cell.length_b   1.000
_cell.length_c   1.000
_cell.angle_alpha   90.00
_cell.angle_beta   90.00
_cell.angle_gamma   90.00
#
_symmetry.space_group_name_H-M   'P 1'
#
loop_
_entity.id
_entity.type
_entity.pdbx_description
1 polymer ?
#
loop_
_entity_poly.entity_id
_entity_poly.type
_entity_poly.pdbx_seq_one_letter_code
_entity_poly.pdbx_strand_id
1 'polypeptide(L)'
;MKNAPLDDDTRRAIVHASGLIRANGATPGRAEFPRADGGRGTVTREVDMIEDEPVPTDAPLVTQVSRWDPLKDPVGVMSAFAERARSHDDGAHLVLAGPAADGVGDDPEGAKTLDEVRQAWQDLDAPARRRIHLASLPMEDQEENAAIVNALQRSADIVVQKSLVEGFGLTVAEAMWKSRPVIASRVGGIQDQIVDGENGILVDPTDFHRFQEAITELLDDRHEAEQLGAAAHQQVCDHFLPANHFEDERELLDRILT
;
A
#
# COMPACT_ATOMS: atom_id res chain seq x y z
N MET A 1 7.86 14.04 -4.98
CA MET A 1 7.04 13.94 -3.74
C MET A 1 6.13 12.71 -3.78
N LYS A 2 5.90 12.03 -2.63
CA LYS A 2 5.20 10.73 -2.50
C LYS A 2 3.72 10.72 -2.95
N ASN A 3 3.08 11.89 -3.01
CA ASN A 3 1.68 12.05 -3.39
C ASN A 3 1.49 12.96 -4.61
N ALA A 4 2.57 13.30 -5.32
CA ALA A 4 2.49 14.13 -6.51
C ALA A 4 1.60 13.47 -7.58
N PRO A 5 0.90 14.28 -8.41
CA PRO A 5 0.24 13.77 -9.61
C PRO A 5 1.21 12.94 -10.44
N LEU A 6 0.74 11.80 -10.92
CA LEU A 6 1.53 10.86 -11.70
C LEU A 6 0.62 10.31 -12.80
N ASP A 7 0.94 10.60 -14.05
CA ASP A 7 0.22 10.05 -15.19
C ASP A 7 0.52 8.55 -15.34
N ASP A 8 -0.34 7.86 -16.08
CA ASP A 8 -0.29 6.41 -16.22
C ASP A 8 0.97 5.90 -16.94
N ASP A 9 1.51 6.64 -17.90
CA ASP A 9 2.72 6.25 -18.61
C ASP A 9 3.93 6.32 -17.67
N THR A 10 4.06 7.42 -16.93
CA THR A 10 5.11 7.60 -15.93
C THR A 10 4.99 6.56 -14.80
N ARG A 11 3.76 6.31 -14.31
CA ARG A 11 3.49 5.26 -13.31
C ARG A 11 3.97 3.89 -13.79
N ARG A 12 3.54 3.46 -14.98
CA ARG A 12 3.95 2.17 -15.58
C ARG A 12 5.47 2.09 -15.78
N ALA A 13 6.08 3.18 -16.25
CA ALA A 13 7.53 3.23 -16.41
C ALA A 13 8.24 3.04 -15.07
N ILE A 14 7.81 3.70 -14.00
CA ILE A 14 8.42 3.59 -12.67
C ILE A 14 8.33 2.16 -12.13
N VAL A 15 7.14 1.54 -12.12
CA VAL A 15 7.01 0.16 -11.57
C VAL A 15 7.79 -0.88 -12.36
N HIS A 16 7.93 -0.67 -13.68
CA HIS A 16 8.75 -1.53 -14.54
C HIS A 16 10.26 -1.29 -14.33
N ALA A 17 10.69 -0.02 -14.24
CA ALA A 17 12.08 0.35 -14.00
C ALA A 17 12.56 -0.09 -12.61
N SER A 18 11.68 -0.08 -11.61
CA SER A 18 11.99 -0.55 -10.25
C SER A 18 11.91 -2.07 -10.11
N GLY A 19 11.41 -2.79 -11.14
CA GLY A 19 11.26 -4.25 -11.11
C GLY A 19 10.06 -4.79 -10.31
N LEU A 20 9.15 -3.93 -9.83
CA LEU A 20 7.98 -4.32 -9.03
C LEU A 20 6.94 -5.10 -9.85
N ILE A 21 6.68 -4.65 -11.08
CA ILE A 21 5.67 -5.22 -11.97
C ILE A 21 6.32 -5.39 -13.35
N ARG A 22 6.40 -6.63 -13.84
CA ARG A 22 7.12 -6.96 -15.07
C ARG A 22 6.65 -8.26 -15.69
N ALA A 23 6.71 -8.33 -17.02
CA ALA A 23 6.59 -9.60 -17.72
C ALA A 23 7.80 -10.50 -17.39
N ASN A 24 7.59 -11.83 -17.41
CA ASN A 24 8.67 -12.77 -17.14
C ASN A 24 9.81 -12.63 -18.16
N GLY A 25 11.03 -12.43 -17.67
CA GLY A 25 12.22 -12.19 -18.49
C GLY A 25 12.37 -10.77 -19.05
N ALA A 26 11.52 -9.82 -18.65
CA ALA A 26 11.67 -8.41 -19.05
C ALA A 26 12.87 -7.76 -18.33
N THR A 27 13.70 -7.05 -19.09
CA THR A 27 14.80 -6.25 -18.54
C THR A 27 14.25 -4.96 -17.92
N PRO A 28 14.70 -4.55 -16.71
CA PRO A 28 14.29 -3.29 -16.10
C PRO A 28 14.50 -2.11 -17.05
N GLY A 29 13.45 -1.31 -17.19
CA GLY A 29 13.47 -0.10 -18.02
C GLY A 29 14.16 1.07 -17.31
N ARG A 30 14.19 2.23 -17.96
CA ARG A 30 14.55 3.50 -17.33
C ARG A 30 13.30 4.36 -17.17
N ALA A 31 13.09 4.91 -15.99
CA ALA A 31 11.99 5.84 -15.73
C ALA A 31 12.51 7.13 -15.09
N GLU A 32 11.81 8.23 -15.35
CA GLU A 32 12.11 9.52 -14.73
C GLU A 32 10.93 9.98 -13.88
N PHE A 33 11.21 10.73 -12.82
CA PHE A 33 10.20 11.26 -11.92
C PHE A 33 10.48 12.73 -11.57
N PRO A 34 9.45 13.54 -11.28
CA PRO A 34 9.64 14.94 -10.88
C PRO A 34 10.23 15.02 -9.46
N ARG A 35 11.27 15.85 -9.30
CA ARG A 35 11.85 16.21 -8.00
C ARG A 35 11.20 17.46 -7.43
N ALA A 36 11.29 17.64 -6.11
CA ALA A 36 10.74 18.78 -5.39
C ALA A 36 11.39 20.12 -5.78
N ASP A 37 12.65 20.09 -6.24
CA ASP A 37 13.39 21.26 -6.73
C ASP A 37 13.00 21.70 -8.15
N GLY A 38 12.02 21.03 -8.77
CA GLY A 38 11.59 21.26 -10.14
C GLY A 38 12.42 20.52 -11.20
N GLY A 39 13.45 19.78 -10.78
CA GLY A 39 14.27 18.91 -11.62
C GLY A 39 13.61 17.56 -11.89
N ARG A 40 14.38 16.68 -12.56
CA ARG A 40 13.97 15.29 -12.84
C ARG A 40 14.96 14.32 -12.20
N GLY A 41 14.42 13.34 -11.47
CA GLY A 41 15.14 12.17 -11.01
C GLY A 41 15.00 11.02 -12.01
N THR A 42 15.81 9.97 -11.85
CA THR A 42 15.72 8.73 -12.62
C THR A 42 15.59 7.58 -11.63
N VAL A 43 14.69 6.63 -11.90
CA VAL A 43 14.67 5.34 -11.20
C VAL A 43 15.88 4.55 -11.68
N THR A 44 16.84 4.37 -10.79
CA THR A 44 18.12 3.70 -11.00
C THR A 44 18.28 2.48 -10.11
N ARG A 45 17.45 2.35 -9.06
CA ARG A 45 17.49 1.24 -8.11
C ARG A 45 16.33 0.29 -8.34
N GLU A 46 16.66 -0.99 -8.39
CA GLU A 46 15.67 -2.06 -8.37
C GLU A 46 15.22 -2.31 -6.93
N VAL A 47 13.95 -2.70 -6.80
CA VAL A 47 13.39 -3.22 -5.56
C VAL A 47 13.91 -4.64 -5.37
N ASP A 48 14.36 -4.96 -4.15
CA ASP A 48 14.71 -6.33 -3.78
C ASP A 48 13.43 -7.14 -3.56
N MET A 49 13.17 -8.10 -4.45
CA MET A 49 11.94 -8.87 -4.52
C MET A 49 12.16 -10.30 -4.03
N ILE A 50 11.32 -10.74 -3.07
CA ILE A 50 11.18 -12.15 -2.71
C ILE A 50 9.89 -12.65 -3.38
N GLU A 51 10.07 -13.43 -4.45
CA GLU A 51 9.01 -13.91 -5.33
C GLU A 51 9.41 -15.24 -5.99
N ASP A 52 8.45 -16.13 -6.28
CA ASP A 52 8.66 -17.33 -7.11
C ASP A 52 8.49 -17.00 -8.61
N GLU A 53 7.62 -16.04 -8.94
CA GLU A 53 7.31 -15.53 -10.28
C GLU A 53 7.03 -14.03 -10.19
N PRO A 54 7.34 -13.22 -11.23
CA PRO A 54 7.12 -11.78 -11.17
C PRO A 54 5.64 -11.41 -11.16
N VAL A 55 5.30 -10.25 -10.57
CA VAL A 55 3.94 -9.68 -10.64
C VAL A 55 3.56 -9.38 -12.09
N PRO A 56 2.51 -10.02 -12.65
CA PRO A 56 2.06 -9.77 -14.02
C PRO A 56 1.49 -8.36 -14.19
N THR A 57 1.70 -7.76 -15.37
CA THR A 57 1.32 -6.37 -15.66
C THR A 57 -0.19 -6.09 -15.57
N ASP A 58 -1.02 -7.08 -15.86
CA ASP A 58 -2.48 -6.94 -15.95
C ASP A 58 -3.21 -7.72 -14.84
N ALA A 59 -2.47 -8.25 -13.85
CA ALA A 59 -3.06 -8.97 -12.72
C ALA A 59 -3.68 -7.99 -11.71
N PRO A 60 -4.85 -8.30 -11.12
CA PRO A 60 -5.38 -7.54 -10.01
C PRO A 60 -4.39 -7.48 -8.85
N LEU A 61 -4.12 -6.29 -8.32
CA LEU A 61 -3.07 -6.06 -7.34
C LEU A 61 -3.62 -5.57 -6.00
N VAL A 62 -3.45 -6.40 -4.98
CA VAL A 62 -3.63 -6.02 -3.57
C VAL A 62 -2.28 -5.58 -3.01
N THR A 63 -2.22 -4.46 -2.31
CA THR A 63 -0.96 -3.94 -1.78
C THR A 63 -1.07 -3.50 -0.33
N GLN A 64 -0.12 -3.89 0.51
CA GLN A 64 0.15 -3.22 1.78
C GLN A 64 1.51 -2.53 1.70
N VAL A 65 1.56 -1.22 1.98
CA VAL A 65 2.82 -0.49 2.13
C VAL A 65 2.95 -0.09 3.58
N SER A 66 3.97 -0.58 4.27
CA SER A 66 4.23 -0.23 5.67
C SER A 66 5.70 -0.41 6.03
N ARG A 67 6.10 0.01 7.23
CA ARG A 67 7.33 -0.52 7.82
C ARG A 67 7.17 -2.02 8.08
N TRP A 68 8.29 -2.73 8.14
CA TRP A 68 8.34 -4.06 8.73
C TRP A 68 8.18 -3.90 10.24
N ASP A 69 6.97 -4.12 10.73
CA ASP A 69 6.60 -3.96 12.14
C ASP A 69 5.50 -4.99 12.43
N PRO A 70 5.59 -5.80 13.51
CA PRO A 70 4.59 -6.81 13.81
C PRO A 70 3.19 -6.22 14.02
N LEU A 71 3.11 -4.96 14.46
CA LEU A 71 1.85 -4.24 14.64
C LEU A 71 1.15 -3.92 13.31
N LYS A 72 1.86 -4.00 12.17
CA LYS A 72 1.26 -3.86 10.82
C LYS A 72 0.74 -5.19 10.26
N ASP A 73 0.95 -6.27 11.01
CA ASP A 73 0.52 -7.64 10.72
C ASP A 73 0.70 -8.12 9.26
N PRO A 74 1.91 -7.96 8.67
CA PRO A 74 2.17 -8.45 7.31
C PRO A 74 1.95 -9.96 7.15
N VAL A 75 2.23 -10.75 8.20
CA VAL A 75 1.98 -12.21 8.20
C VAL A 75 0.48 -12.50 8.17
N GLY A 76 -0.34 -11.75 8.90
CA GLY A 76 -1.79 -11.91 8.88
C GLY A 76 -2.41 -11.56 7.52
N VAL A 77 -1.92 -10.50 6.87
CA VAL A 77 -2.34 -10.14 5.50
C VAL A 77 -1.99 -11.25 4.52
N MET A 78 -0.73 -11.71 4.55
CA MET A 78 -0.26 -12.81 3.71
C MET A 78 -1.09 -14.08 3.91
N SER A 79 -1.37 -14.44 5.17
CA SER A 79 -2.11 -15.65 5.51
C SER A 79 -3.55 -15.59 5.01
N ALA A 80 -4.24 -14.45 5.21
CA ALA A 80 -5.60 -14.25 4.70
C ALA A 80 -5.65 -14.27 3.17
N PHE A 81 -4.69 -13.64 2.50
CA PHE A 81 -4.63 -13.65 1.04
C PHE A 81 -4.30 -15.05 0.48
N ALA A 82 -3.41 -15.80 1.13
CA ALA A 82 -3.10 -17.17 0.73
C ALA A 82 -4.33 -18.08 0.82
N GLU A 83 -5.12 -17.97 1.89
CA GLU A 83 -6.37 -18.75 2.03
C GLU A 83 -7.41 -18.35 0.98
N ARG A 84 -7.53 -17.06 0.67
CA ARG A 84 -8.34 -16.58 -0.47
C ARG A 84 -7.89 -17.21 -1.79
N ALA A 85 -6.59 -17.17 -2.08
CA ALA A 85 -6.04 -17.66 -3.34
C ALA A 85 -6.22 -19.18 -3.53
N ARG A 86 -6.48 -19.94 -2.46
CA ARG A 86 -6.86 -21.36 -2.54
C ARG A 86 -8.31 -21.58 -2.97
N SER A 87 -9.19 -20.63 -2.65
CA SER A 87 -10.63 -20.69 -2.93
C SER A 87 -11.05 -19.90 -4.19
N HIS A 88 -10.21 -18.97 -4.65
CA HIS A 88 -10.49 -18.09 -5.79
C HIS A 88 -9.32 -18.09 -6.78
N ASP A 89 -9.61 -18.37 -8.05
CA ASP A 89 -8.63 -18.38 -9.14
C ASP A 89 -8.85 -17.19 -10.09
N ASP A 90 -8.80 -15.99 -9.54
CA ASP A 90 -8.97 -14.72 -10.25
C ASP A 90 -7.66 -14.12 -10.76
N GLY A 91 -6.54 -14.78 -10.47
CA GLY A 91 -5.20 -14.32 -10.83
C GLY A 91 -4.77 -13.07 -10.08
N ALA A 92 -5.35 -12.75 -8.91
CA ALA A 92 -4.92 -11.63 -8.09
C ALA A 92 -3.55 -11.89 -7.43
N HIS A 93 -2.77 -10.83 -7.25
CA HIS A 93 -1.46 -10.84 -6.59
C HIS A 93 -1.46 -9.92 -5.37
N LEU A 94 -0.68 -10.28 -4.35
CA LEU A 94 -0.43 -9.46 -3.16
C LEU A 94 1.02 -8.99 -3.14
N VAL A 95 1.23 -7.69 -3.01
CA VAL A 95 2.55 -7.10 -2.71
C VAL A 95 2.56 -6.55 -1.30
N LEU A 96 3.46 -7.09 -0.46
CA LEU A 96 3.80 -6.50 0.84
C LEU A 96 5.10 -5.70 0.65
N ALA A 97 5.01 -4.38 0.76
CA ALA A 97 6.13 -3.49 0.52
C ALA A 97 6.56 -2.74 1.79
N GLY A 98 7.85 -2.76 2.07
CA GLY A 98 8.48 -2.03 3.16
C GLY A 98 9.89 -1.59 2.81
N PRO A 99 10.56 -0.84 3.69
CA PRO A 99 11.92 -0.36 3.42
C PRO A 99 12.92 -1.53 3.37
N ALA A 100 13.95 -1.43 2.54
CA ALA A 100 15.06 -2.36 2.58
C ALA A 100 15.76 -2.30 3.96
N ALA A 101 16.08 -3.47 4.53
CA ALA A 101 16.56 -3.59 5.91
C ALA A 101 17.92 -2.92 6.14
N ASP A 102 18.77 -2.85 5.12
CA ASP A 102 20.05 -2.14 5.13
C ASP A 102 19.89 -0.61 4.99
N GLY A 103 18.74 -0.16 4.47
CA GLY A 103 18.40 1.24 4.27
C GLY A 103 17.84 1.95 5.52
N VAL A 104 17.46 1.21 6.56
CA VAL A 104 17.03 1.76 7.85
C VAL A 104 18.14 1.50 8.87
N GLY A 105 19.04 2.46 9.03
CA GLY A 105 20.14 2.34 9.99
C GLY A 105 19.62 2.04 11.40
N ASP A 106 20.07 0.91 11.97
CA ASP A 106 19.83 0.50 13.36
C ASP A 106 18.36 0.23 13.75
N ASP A 107 17.57 -0.37 12.84
CA ASP A 107 16.23 -0.92 13.14
C ASP A 107 16.25 -2.46 13.22
N PRO A 108 16.73 -3.04 14.35
CA PRO A 108 16.78 -4.49 14.51
C PRO A 108 15.39 -5.13 14.59
N GLU A 109 14.37 -4.38 14.98
CA GLU A 109 12.99 -4.86 15.06
C GLU A 109 12.40 -5.04 13.65
N GLY A 110 12.63 -4.06 12.76
CA GLY A 110 12.22 -4.16 11.37
C GLY A 110 12.90 -5.31 10.62
N ALA A 111 14.20 -5.49 10.80
CA ALA A 111 14.94 -6.61 10.21
C ALA A 111 14.40 -7.97 10.69
N LYS A 112 14.17 -8.11 12.01
CA LYS A 112 13.59 -9.32 12.59
C LYS A 112 12.19 -9.60 12.03
N THR A 113 11.36 -8.57 11.91
CA THR A 113 10.01 -8.71 11.36
C THR A 113 10.04 -9.14 9.90
N LEU A 114 10.94 -8.58 9.09
CA LEU A 114 11.11 -9.01 7.70
C LEU A 114 11.55 -10.47 7.61
N ASP A 115 12.46 -10.92 8.48
CA ASP A 115 12.87 -12.32 8.54
C ASP A 115 11.71 -13.26 8.93
N GLU A 116 10.86 -12.85 9.88
CA GLU A 116 9.63 -13.58 10.25
C GLU A 116 8.64 -13.67 9.07
N VAL A 117 8.43 -12.57 8.34
CA VAL A 117 7.59 -12.55 7.14
C VAL A 117 8.17 -13.42 6.04
N ARG A 118 9.49 -13.38 5.82
CA ARG A 118 10.19 -14.24 4.85
C ARG A 118 10.03 -15.71 5.19
N GLN A 119 10.19 -16.08 6.45
CA GLN A 119 10.01 -17.47 6.89
C GLN A 119 8.57 -17.94 6.65
N ALA A 120 7.60 -17.13 7.05
CA ALA A 120 6.19 -17.44 6.83
C ALA A 120 5.85 -17.53 5.32
N TRP A 121 6.48 -16.72 4.47
CA TRP A 121 6.34 -16.81 3.02
C TRP A 121 6.93 -18.12 2.46
N GLN A 122 8.09 -18.56 2.96
CA GLN A 122 8.72 -19.82 2.52
C GLN A 122 7.87 -21.04 2.88
N ASP A 123 7.15 -20.97 4.00
CA ASP A 123 6.28 -22.03 4.51
C ASP A 123 4.93 -22.14 3.75
N LEU A 124 4.59 -21.15 2.92
CA LEU A 124 3.44 -21.22 2.03
C LEU A 124 3.59 -22.30 0.96
N ASP A 125 2.45 -22.81 0.48
CA ASP A 125 2.42 -23.69 -0.68
C ASP A 125 2.79 -22.93 -1.98
N ALA A 126 3.27 -23.68 -2.97
CA ALA A 126 3.75 -23.10 -4.23
C ALA A 126 2.70 -22.25 -4.97
N PRO A 127 1.39 -22.61 -5.02
CA PRO A 127 0.37 -21.75 -5.60
C PRO A 127 0.26 -20.38 -4.93
N ALA A 128 0.25 -20.32 -3.59
CA ALA A 128 0.20 -19.07 -2.86
C ALA A 128 1.49 -18.24 -3.07
N ARG A 129 2.67 -18.86 -2.99
CA ARG A 129 3.96 -18.14 -3.16
C ARG A 129 4.13 -17.48 -4.52
N ARG A 130 3.56 -18.05 -5.59
CA ARG A 130 3.57 -17.41 -6.92
C ARG A 130 2.75 -16.12 -6.99
N ARG A 131 1.82 -15.91 -6.04
CA ARG A 131 0.91 -14.77 -6.00
C ARG A 131 1.22 -13.77 -4.89
N ILE A 132 2.16 -14.08 -4.00
CA ILE A 132 2.50 -13.22 -2.86
C ILE A 132 3.97 -12.81 -2.99
N HIS A 133 4.22 -11.51 -2.90
CA HIS A 133 5.51 -10.89 -3.20
C HIS A 133 5.93 -10.00 -2.03
N LEU A 134 7.17 -10.13 -1.58
CA LEU A 134 7.75 -9.24 -0.57
C LEU A 134 8.70 -8.26 -1.27
N ALA A 135 8.43 -6.97 -1.14
CA ALA A 135 9.13 -5.90 -1.82
C ALA A 135 9.92 -5.03 -0.82
N SER A 136 11.24 -5.12 -0.86
CA SER A 136 12.16 -4.29 -0.08
C SER A 136 12.58 -3.06 -0.88
N LEU A 137 11.97 -1.93 -0.57
CA LEU A 137 12.11 -0.68 -1.31
C LEU A 137 13.44 0.04 -0.98
N PRO A 138 14.19 0.53 -1.97
CA PRO A 138 15.44 1.26 -1.75
C PRO A 138 15.19 2.56 -0.98
N MET A 139 16.14 2.97 -0.13
CA MET A 139 15.98 4.08 0.83
C MET A 139 17.03 5.18 0.67
N GLU A 140 18.02 5.01 -0.20
CA GLU A 140 19.19 5.90 -0.30
C GLU A 140 18.85 7.25 -0.95
N ASP A 141 17.86 7.28 -1.84
CA ASP A 141 17.25 8.50 -2.36
C ASP A 141 15.77 8.54 -1.96
N GLN A 142 15.45 9.41 -1.01
CA GLN A 142 14.11 9.55 -0.47
C GLN A 142 13.07 9.97 -1.54
N GLU A 143 13.47 10.74 -2.54
CA GLU A 143 12.56 11.15 -3.61
C GLU A 143 12.32 10.02 -4.61
N GLU A 144 13.34 9.21 -4.91
CA GLU A 144 13.21 7.99 -5.72
C GLU A 144 12.31 6.98 -5.01
N ASN A 145 12.56 6.70 -3.72
CA ASN A 145 11.69 5.87 -2.89
C ASN A 145 10.23 6.35 -2.93
N ALA A 146 10.03 7.65 -2.72
CA ALA A 146 8.71 8.26 -2.75
C ALA A 146 8.02 8.11 -4.12
N ALA A 147 8.77 8.20 -5.22
CA ALA A 147 8.25 7.97 -6.56
C ALA A 147 7.83 6.51 -6.77
N ILE A 148 8.63 5.54 -6.30
CA ILE A 148 8.33 4.11 -6.36
C ILE A 148 7.07 3.79 -5.54
N VAL A 149 6.98 4.27 -4.29
CA VAL A 149 5.79 4.07 -3.45
C VAL A 149 4.54 4.69 -4.07
N ASN A 150 4.65 5.90 -4.64
CA ASN A 150 3.53 6.54 -5.33
C ASN A 150 3.05 5.68 -6.50
N ALA A 151 3.98 5.19 -7.32
CA ALA A 151 3.66 4.37 -8.47
C ALA A 151 3.06 3.01 -8.09
N LEU A 152 3.59 2.37 -7.03
CA LEU A 152 3.07 1.11 -6.51
C LEU A 152 1.64 1.27 -5.99
N GLN A 153 1.39 2.23 -5.08
CA GLN A 153 0.04 2.44 -4.54
C GLN A 153 -0.96 2.81 -5.63
N ARG A 154 -0.59 3.62 -6.64
CA ARG A 154 -1.46 3.92 -7.78
C ARG A 154 -1.71 2.73 -8.70
N SER A 155 -0.83 1.74 -8.68
CA SER A 155 -0.98 0.49 -9.45
C SER A 155 -1.82 -0.54 -8.71
N ALA A 156 -2.06 -0.36 -7.42
CA ALA A 156 -2.93 -1.25 -6.65
C ALA A 156 -4.40 -1.06 -7.08
N ASP A 157 -5.11 -2.18 -7.20
CA ASP A 157 -6.56 -2.21 -7.29
C ASP A 157 -7.19 -2.12 -5.90
N ILE A 158 -6.52 -2.64 -4.87
CA ILE A 158 -6.92 -2.49 -3.47
C ILE A 158 -5.67 -2.21 -2.62
N VAL A 159 -5.75 -1.20 -1.75
CA VAL A 159 -4.75 -1.01 -0.69
C VAL A 159 -5.30 -1.57 0.62
N VAL A 160 -4.52 -2.40 1.29
CA VAL A 160 -4.88 -2.96 2.59
C VAL A 160 -3.97 -2.44 3.69
N GLN A 161 -4.53 -2.22 4.88
CA GLN A 161 -3.81 -1.80 6.08
C GLN A 161 -4.34 -2.56 7.30
N LYS A 162 -3.93 -3.83 7.48
CA LYS A 162 -4.43 -4.71 8.54
C LYS A 162 -3.66 -4.54 9.86
N SER A 163 -3.54 -3.30 10.35
CA SER A 163 -2.77 -3.03 11.58
C SER A 163 -3.47 -3.53 12.86
N LEU A 164 -2.70 -4.03 13.82
CA LEU A 164 -3.17 -4.35 15.18
C LEU A 164 -3.26 -3.09 16.05
N VAL A 165 -2.35 -2.15 15.81
CA VAL A 165 -2.30 -0.83 16.45
C VAL A 165 -1.92 0.18 15.37
N GLU A 166 -2.64 1.30 15.33
CA GLU A 166 -2.33 2.40 14.44
C GLU A 166 -2.48 3.74 15.16
N GLY A 167 -1.58 4.68 14.84
CA GLY A 167 -1.71 6.07 15.22
C GLY A 167 -2.72 6.75 14.30
N PHE A 168 -2.24 7.57 13.37
CA PHE A 168 -3.11 8.16 12.35
C PHE A 168 -3.41 7.18 11.21
N GLY A 169 -2.39 6.51 10.66
CA GLY A 169 -2.54 5.68 9.45
C GLY A 169 -2.27 6.48 8.17
N LEU A 170 -1.08 7.06 8.05
CA LEU A 170 -0.71 7.89 6.88
C LEU A 170 -0.80 7.12 5.55
N THR A 171 -0.51 5.82 5.55
CA THR A 171 -0.58 4.98 4.35
C THR A 171 -2.01 4.80 3.86
N VAL A 172 -2.99 4.81 4.77
CA VAL A 172 -4.43 4.87 4.45
C VAL A 172 -4.75 6.20 3.78
N ALA A 173 -4.41 7.33 4.41
CA ALA A 173 -4.63 8.67 3.84
C ALA A 173 -4.00 8.81 2.44
N GLU A 174 -2.78 8.29 2.27
CA GLU A 174 -2.05 8.28 1.00
C GLU A 174 -2.75 7.45 -0.09
N ALA A 175 -3.39 6.33 0.26
CA ALA A 175 -4.17 5.51 -0.65
C ALA A 175 -5.49 6.18 -1.03
N MET A 176 -6.20 6.74 -0.04
CA MET A 176 -7.40 7.55 -0.25
C MET A 176 -7.09 8.74 -1.18
N TRP A 177 -5.98 9.43 -0.96
CA TRP A 177 -5.51 10.53 -1.83
C TRP A 177 -5.31 10.09 -3.28
N LYS A 178 -4.96 8.83 -3.52
CA LYS A 178 -4.76 8.24 -4.85
C LYS A 178 -6.03 7.62 -5.44
N SER A 179 -7.19 7.87 -4.82
CA SER A 179 -8.47 7.26 -5.18
C SER A 179 -8.38 5.74 -5.24
N ARG A 180 -7.65 5.13 -4.30
CA ARG A 180 -7.54 3.68 -4.18
C ARG A 180 -8.57 3.18 -3.16
N PRO A 181 -9.30 2.09 -3.45
CA PRO A 181 -10.15 1.43 -2.47
C PRO A 181 -9.28 0.96 -1.30
N VAL A 182 -9.75 1.17 -0.07
CA VAL A 182 -9.01 0.80 1.14
C VAL A 182 -9.80 -0.18 1.99
N ILE A 183 -9.13 -1.28 2.38
CA ILE A 183 -9.60 -2.18 3.45
C ILE A 183 -8.62 -2.05 4.61
N ALA A 184 -9.09 -1.62 5.77
CA ALA A 184 -8.20 -1.36 6.90
C ALA A 184 -8.77 -1.87 8.22
N SER A 185 -7.88 -2.09 9.18
CA SER A 185 -8.30 -2.45 10.53
C SER A 185 -9.05 -1.30 11.20
N ARG A 186 -10.11 -1.65 11.95
CA ARG A 186 -10.88 -0.74 12.80
C ARG A 186 -10.10 -0.39 14.08
N VAL A 187 -9.00 0.33 13.93
CA VAL A 187 -8.11 0.72 15.04
C VAL A 187 -7.60 2.15 14.88
N GLY A 188 -7.46 2.85 16.02
CA GLY A 188 -6.83 4.17 16.06
C GLY A 188 -7.45 5.18 15.10
N GLY A 189 -6.61 6.07 14.56
CA GLY A 189 -7.00 7.14 13.64
C GLY A 189 -7.40 6.67 12.24
N ILE A 190 -7.33 5.37 11.92
CA ILE A 190 -7.93 4.84 10.69
C ILE A 190 -9.46 5.03 10.74
N GLN A 191 -10.05 4.91 11.93
CA GLN A 191 -11.49 5.04 12.14
C GLN A 191 -12.01 6.46 11.92
N ASP A 192 -11.14 7.46 12.06
CA ASP A 192 -11.47 8.86 11.79
C ASP A 192 -11.43 9.17 10.29
N GLN A 193 -10.67 8.38 9.52
CA GLN A 193 -10.51 8.55 8.08
C GLN A 193 -11.57 7.78 7.27
N ILE A 194 -11.94 6.57 7.71
CA ILE A 194 -12.83 5.69 6.96
C ILE A 194 -14.20 5.58 7.64
N VAL A 195 -15.25 5.85 6.86
CA VAL A 195 -16.63 5.48 7.14
C VAL A 195 -16.92 4.17 6.42
N ASP A 196 -17.11 3.13 7.22
CA ASP A 196 -17.26 1.74 6.76
C ASP A 196 -18.39 1.57 5.74
N GLY A 197 -18.05 1.04 4.56
CA GLY A 197 -18.97 0.84 3.43
C GLY A 197 -19.25 2.10 2.60
N GLU A 198 -18.76 3.27 3.00
CA GLU A 198 -18.99 4.53 2.27
C GLU A 198 -17.75 5.00 1.52
N ASN A 199 -16.58 4.95 2.15
CA ASN A 199 -15.31 5.43 1.57
C ASN A 199 -14.13 4.47 1.84
N GLY A 200 -14.44 3.25 2.26
CA GLY A 200 -13.51 2.17 2.57
C GLY A 200 -14.20 1.10 3.40
N ILE A 201 -13.51 -0.01 3.69
CA ILE A 201 -14.03 -1.10 4.52
C ILE A 201 -13.20 -1.19 5.80
N LEU A 202 -13.88 -1.20 6.95
CA LEU A 202 -13.27 -1.36 8.26
C LEU A 202 -13.52 -2.75 8.83
N VAL A 203 -12.45 -3.50 9.06
CA VAL A 203 -12.49 -4.87 9.58
C VAL A 203 -11.90 -4.91 10.99
N ASP A 204 -12.45 -5.75 11.87
CA ASP A 204 -11.79 -6.01 13.15
C ASP A 204 -10.42 -6.66 12.90
N PRO A 205 -9.32 -6.19 13.53
CA PRO A 205 -7.97 -6.72 13.27
C PRO A 205 -7.83 -8.23 13.55
N THR A 206 -8.71 -8.81 14.36
CA THR A 206 -8.73 -10.24 14.69
C THR A 206 -9.67 -11.07 13.80
N ASP A 207 -10.51 -10.41 12.98
CA ASP A 207 -11.44 -11.07 12.07
C ASP A 207 -10.80 -11.30 10.69
N PHE A 208 -10.00 -12.35 10.61
CA PHE A 208 -9.33 -12.77 9.38
C PHE A 208 -10.32 -13.16 8.27
N HIS A 209 -11.48 -13.72 8.63
CA HIS A 209 -12.48 -14.14 7.66
C HIS A 209 -13.11 -12.94 6.98
N ARG A 210 -13.56 -11.95 7.76
CA ARG A 210 -14.11 -10.72 7.19
C ARG A 210 -13.09 -9.97 6.35
N PHE A 211 -11.81 -9.98 6.73
CA PHE A 211 -10.75 -9.35 5.94
C PHE A 211 -10.56 -10.04 4.58
N GLN A 212 -10.59 -11.38 4.56
CA GLN A 212 -10.56 -12.17 3.33
C GLN A 212 -11.79 -11.90 2.44
N GLU A 213 -12.99 -11.87 3.04
CA GLU A 213 -14.24 -11.57 2.34
C GLU A 213 -14.20 -10.17 1.72
N ALA A 214 -13.74 -9.16 2.45
CA ALA A 214 -13.65 -7.78 1.95
C ALA A 214 -12.74 -7.68 0.73
N ILE A 215 -11.60 -8.38 0.74
CA ILE A 215 -10.70 -8.43 -0.44
C ILE A 215 -11.42 -9.10 -1.62
N THR A 216 -12.19 -10.15 -1.36
CA THR A 216 -12.92 -10.89 -2.40
C THR A 216 -14.03 -10.04 -2.99
N GLU A 217 -14.86 -9.39 -2.16
CA GLU A 217 -15.93 -8.48 -2.56
C GLU A 217 -15.41 -7.41 -3.53
N LEU A 218 -14.32 -6.72 -3.18
CA LEU A 218 -13.79 -5.64 -4.01
C LEU A 218 -13.06 -6.11 -5.27
N LEU A 219 -12.50 -7.32 -5.29
CA LEU A 219 -11.92 -7.90 -6.51
C LEU A 219 -13.00 -8.40 -7.47
N ASP A 220 -14.13 -8.88 -6.94
CA ASP A 220 -15.27 -9.35 -7.74
C ASP A 220 -16.14 -8.19 -8.28
N ASP A 221 -16.30 -7.11 -7.51
CA ASP A 221 -17.02 -5.89 -7.93
C ASP A 221 -16.07 -4.68 -8.07
N ARG A 222 -15.44 -4.61 -9.24
CA ARG A 222 -14.59 -3.47 -9.61
C ARG A 222 -15.33 -2.13 -9.58
N HIS A 223 -16.63 -2.11 -9.86
CA HIS A 223 -17.38 -0.86 -9.88
C HIS A 223 -17.56 -0.31 -8.46
N GLU A 224 -17.91 -1.18 -7.50
CA GLU A 224 -17.96 -0.83 -6.09
C GLU A 224 -16.59 -0.37 -5.57
N ALA A 225 -15.53 -1.09 -5.92
CA ALA A 225 -14.16 -0.69 -5.57
C ALA A 225 -13.86 0.73 -6.07
N GLU A 226 -14.08 1.03 -7.35
CA GLU A 226 -13.87 2.35 -7.94
C GLU A 226 -14.70 3.46 -7.26
N GLN A 227 -15.96 3.16 -6.87
CA GLN A 227 -16.80 4.10 -6.12
C GLN A 227 -16.23 4.40 -4.73
N LEU A 228 -15.84 3.36 -3.97
CA LEU A 228 -15.22 3.52 -2.65
C LEU A 228 -13.91 4.32 -2.75
N GLY A 229 -13.08 4.04 -3.76
CA GLY A 229 -11.86 4.80 -4.01
C GLY A 229 -12.11 6.28 -4.33
N ALA A 230 -13.14 6.59 -5.12
CA ALA A 230 -13.52 7.97 -5.40
C ALA A 230 -14.04 8.70 -4.15
N ALA A 231 -14.89 8.04 -3.35
CA ALA A 231 -15.40 8.56 -2.09
C ALA A 231 -14.26 8.78 -1.07
N ALA A 232 -13.30 7.85 -1.00
CA ALA A 232 -12.09 7.98 -0.19
C ALA A 232 -11.29 9.25 -0.54
N HIS A 233 -11.11 9.51 -1.84
CA HIS A 233 -10.42 10.71 -2.31
C HIS A 233 -11.14 11.99 -1.91
N GLN A 234 -12.48 12.00 -2.01
CA GLN A 234 -13.29 13.13 -1.59
C GLN A 234 -13.15 13.37 -0.08
N GLN A 235 -13.28 12.31 0.72
CA GLN A 235 -13.15 12.38 2.18
C GLN A 235 -11.83 13.02 2.61
N VAL A 236 -10.70 12.58 2.02
CA VAL A 236 -9.38 13.10 2.41
C VAL A 236 -9.17 14.54 1.96
N CYS A 237 -9.73 14.94 0.81
CA CYS A 237 -9.71 16.33 0.37
C CYS A 237 -10.52 17.24 1.31
N ASP A 238 -11.66 16.77 1.80
CA ASP A 238 -12.57 17.57 2.60
C ASP A 238 -12.13 17.72 4.06
N HIS A 239 -11.45 16.73 4.63
CA HIS A 239 -11.19 16.68 6.08
C HIS A 239 -9.72 16.72 6.48
N PHE A 240 -8.80 16.34 5.60
CA PHE A 240 -7.40 16.10 5.98
C PHE A 240 -6.40 16.93 5.17
N LEU A 241 -6.88 17.94 4.43
CA LEU A 241 -6.01 18.95 3.83
C LEU A 241 -5.64 20.04 4.85
N PRO A 242 -4.38 20.53 4.85
CA PRO A 242 -3.92 21.54 5.82
C PRO A 242 -4.76 22.81 5.86
N ALA A 243 -5.40 23.20 4.74
CA ALA A 243 -6.23 24.39 4.67
C ALA A 243 -7.44 24.34 5.61
N ASN A 244 -8.00 23.14 5.86
CA ASN A 244 -9.22 22.97 6.64
C ASN A 244 -8.91 22.88 8.15
N HIS A 245 -7.74 22.32 8.51
CA HIS A 245 -7.28 22.24 9.91
C HIS A 245 -7.01 23.62 10.55
N PHE A 246 -6.57 24.62 9.77
CA PHE A 246 -6.35 25.97 10.30
C PHE A 246 -7.65 26.70 10.68
N GLU A 247 -8.78 26.37 10.04
CA GLU A 247 -10.07 26.98 10.35
C GLU A 247 -10.68 26.38 11.62
N ASP A 248 -10.58 25.05 11.77
CA ASP A 248 -11.04 24.32 12.95
C ASP A 248 -10.23 24.67 14.21
N GLU A 249 -8.90 24.80 14.10
CA GLU A 249 -8.05 25.25 15.21
C GLU A 249 -8.38 26.69 15.62
N ARG A 250 -8.73 27.57 14.67
CA ARG A 250 -9.12 28.95 14.96
C ARG A 250 -10.46 29.00 15.69
N GLU A 251 -11.47 28.23 15.25
CA GLU A 251 -12.76 28.16 15.94
C GLU A 251 -12.63 27.59 17.36
N LEU A 252 -11.74 26.60 17.56
CA LEU A 252 -11.51 26.01 18.88
C LEU A 252 -10.77 26.98 19.81
N LEU A 253 -9.79 27.74 19.30
CA LEU A 253 -9.14 28.82 20.05
C LEU A 253 -10.13 29.95 20.39
N ASP A 254 -10.98 30.37 19.45
CA ASP A 254 -11.99 31.40 19.68
C ASP A 254 -13.00 30.96 20.75
N ARG A 255 -13.36 29.68 20.80
CA ARG A 255 -14.24 29.12 21.85
C ARG A 255 -13.60 29.00 23.23
N ILE A 256 -12.27 28.91 23.32
CA ILE A 256 -11.54 28.84 24.61
C ILE A 256 -11.20 30.25 25.13
N LEU A 257 -11.09 31.23 24.22
CA LEU A 257 -10.76 32.62 24.52
C LEU A 257 -11.98 33.52 24.79
N THR A 258 -13.20 32.96 24.75
CA THR A 258 -14.47 33.65 25.07
C THR A 258 -15.13 33.04 26.29
#